data_AF-A0A0U3ASD5-F1
#
_entry.id   AF-A0A0U3ASD5-F1
#
_cell.length_a   1.000
_cell.length_b   1.000
_cell.length_c   1.000
_cell.angle_alpha   90.00
_cell.angle_beta   90.00
_cell.angle_gamma   90.00
#
_symmetry.space_group_name_H-M   'P 1'
#
loop_
_entity.id
_entity.type
_entity.pdbx_description
1 polymer ?
#
loop_
_entity_poly.entity_id
_entity_poly.type
_entity_poly.pdbx_seq_one_letter_code
_entity_poly.pdbx_strand_id
1 'polypeptide(L)'
;MAGAVNMKQQEVRRYDAVGIGIGPFNLSLAALLQPHKEISSRFFDRAKEFQWHPGLLFPEATIQVSYLKDLVTLADPTSRYSFLSFLFSTKRLYRFITANLPRVSRVEFNQYLRWVCASLPNLEFGRPVDALTCDDESLILRVGDETVRTRNVILGTGLAHCIPQCARPHIGATVFHASHYLMREIAPAGKRIVIVGGGQTGAEVVCNLLSNSHALPREILWISQRSNFLPLDESPFTNELFTPEYSDFFFRLGPEEKAYLLAEQKLASDGISPDLLGRLY
;
A
#
# COMPACT_ATOMS: atom_id res chain seq x y z
N MET A 1 -22.44 -51.93 16.21
CA MET A 1 -21.96 -51.13 15.05
C MET A 1 -21.86 -49.68 15.49
N ALA A 2 -20.67 -49.24 15.88
CA ALA A 2 -20.39 -47.83 16.16
C ALA A 2 -19.45 -47.33 15.06
N GLY A 3 -19.94 -46.41 14.23
CA GLY A 3 -19.19 -45.83 13.13
C GLY A 3 -18.13 -44.86 13.66
N ALA A 4 -16.86 -45.23 13.48
CA ALA A 4 -15.76 -44.30 13.66
C ALA A 4 -15.79 -43.28 12.52
N VAL A 5 -16.09 -42.03 12.85
CA VAL A 5 -15.93 -40.88 11.95
C VAL A 5 -14.44 -40.73 11.72
N ASN A 6 -14.01 -41.07 10.50
CA ASN A 6 -12.63 -40.97 10.05
C ASN A 6 -12.30 -39.46 9.88
N MET A 7 -11.80 -38.83 10.95
CA MET A 7 -11.19 -37.51 10.86
C MET A 7 -9.94 -37.64 9.98
N LYS A 8 -10.05 -37.27 8.70
CA LYS A 8 -8.90 -37.04 7.84
C LYS A 8 -7.93 -36.13 8.62
N GLN A 9 -6.78 -36.67 9.02
CA GLN A 9 -5.66 -35.86 9.46
C GLN A 9 -5.33 -34.91 8.29
N GLN A 10 -5.75 -33.65 8.40
CA GLN A 10 -5.31 -32.61 7.48
C GLN A 10 -3.79 -32.52 7.62
N GLU A 11 -3.09 -32.78 6.52
CA GLU A 11 -1.64 -32.69 6.45
C GLU A 11 -1.22 -31.26 6.81
N VAL A 12 -0.59 -31.09 7.99
CA VAL A 12 -0.25 -29.76 8.48
C VAL A 12 0.95 -29.25 7.70
N ARG A 13 0.69 -28.28 6.82
CA ARG A 13 1.75 -27.64 6.02
C ARG A 13 2.66 -26.83 6.94
N ARG A 14 3.98 -27.03 6.79
CA ARG A 14 5.01 -26.35 7.57
C ARG A 14 5.84 -25.43 6.67
N TYR A 15 6.08 -24.21 7.12
CA TYR A 15 6.92 -23.21 6.43
C TYR A 15 7.92 -22.56 7.39
N ASP A 16 9.05 -22.10 6.90
CA ASP A 16 10.01 -21.31 7.68
C ASP A 16 9.49 -19.90 7.96
N ALA A 17 8.74 -19.33 7.01
CA ALA A 17 8.16 -17.99 7.11
C ALA A 17 6.76 -17.92 6.50
N VAL A 18 5.81 -17.31 7.21
CA VAL A 18 4.48 -17.00 6.69
C VAL A 18 4.17 -15.52 6.78
N GLY A 19 3.81 -14.90 5.66
CA GLY A 19 3.33 -13.52 5.62
C GLY A 19 1.81 -13.42 5.69
N ILE A 20 1.31 -12.50 6.51
CA ILE A 20 -0.11 -12.15 6.61
C ILE A 20 -0.33 -10.78 5.96
N GLY A 21 -1.13 -10.74 4.90
CA GLY A 21 -1.33 -9.58 4.03
C GLY A 21 -0.32 -9.56 2.88
N ILE A 22 -0.80 -9.31 1.66
CA ILE A 22 0.00 -9.17 0.43
C ILE A 22 -0.13 -7.71 -0.04
N GLY A 23 0.33 -6.79 0.82
CA GLY A 23 0.65 -5.42 0.42
C GLY A 23 2.04 -5.31 -0.22
N PRO A 24 2.45 -4.11 -0.70
CA PRO A 24 3.75 -3.93 -1.36
C PRO A 24 4.95 -4.42 -0.53
N PHE A 25 4.93 -4.24 0.80
CA PHE A 25 6.03 -4.66 1.67
C PHE A 25 6.19 -6.18 1.72
N ASN A 26 5.11 -6.93 1.96
CA ASN A 26 5.16 -8.39 1.95
C ASN A 26 5.36 -8.95 0.54
N LEU A 27 4.88 -8.26 -0.50
CA LEU A 27 5.17 -8.62 -1.88
C LEU A 27 6.66 -8.49 -2.22
N SER A 28 7.32 -7.44 -1.70
CA SER A 28 8.77 -7.26 -1.80
C SER A 28 9.51 -8.42 -1.12
N LEU A 29 9.16 -8.74 0.12
CA LEU A 29 9.77 -9.88 0.82
C LEU A 29 9.53 -11.21 0.10
N ALA A 30 8.31 -11.45 -0.38
CA ALA A 30 7.97 -12.66 -1.14
C ALA A 30 8.81 -12.80 -2.42
N ALA A 31 9.07 -11.68 -3.11
CA ALA A 31 9.94 -11.64 -4.29
C ALA A 31 11.41 -11.90 -3.95
N LEU A 32 11.91 -11.27 -2.88
CA LEU A 32 13.30 -11.42 -2.44
C LEU A 32 13.60 -12.82 -1.89
N LEU A 33 12.61 -13.50 -1.28
CA LEU A 33 12.76 -14.88 -0.82
C LEU A 33 12.69 -15.90 -1.97
N GLN A 34 12.20 -15.54 -3.15
CA GLN A 34 11.95 -16.50 -4.23
C GLN A 34 13.21 -17.24 -4.71
N PRO A 35 14.40 -16.61 -4.84
CA PRO A 35 15.64 -17.30 -5.22
C PRO A 35 16.14 -18.28 -4.15
N HIS A 36 15.78 -18.07 -2.88
CA HIS A 36 16.25 -18.84 -1.72
C HIS A 36 15.39 -20.10 -1.50
N LYS A 37 15.73 -21.19 -2.19
CA LYS A 37 14.96 -22.46 -2.13
C LYS A 37 15.05 -23.17 -0.79
N GLU A 38 16.04 -22.84 0.01
CA GLU A 38 16.26 -23.31 1.38
C GLU A 38 15.27 -22.70 2.40
N ILE A 39 14.61 -21.59 2.05
CA ILE A 39 13.63 -20.92 2.92
C ILE A 39 12.22 -21.19 2.38
N SER A 40 11.48 -22.07 3.04
CA SER A 40 10.09 -22.34 2.68
C SER A 40 9.19 -21.19 3.14
N SER A 41 8.55 -20.47 2.19
CA SER A 41 7.70 -19.32 2.50
C SER A 41 6.34 -19.34 1.80
N ARG A 42 5.33 -18.78 2.47
CA ARG A 42 3.99 -18.52 1.92
C ARG A 42 3.40 -17.21 2.44
N PHE A 43 2.65 -16.53 1.59
CA PHE A 43 2.01 -15.26 1.93
C PHE A 43 0.52 -15.35 1.61
N PHE A 44 -0.32 -14.92 2.55
CA PHE A 44 -1.77 -15.04 2.44
C PHE A 44 -2.43 -13.66 2.46
N ASP A 45 -3.41 -13.44 1.60
CA ASP A 45 -4.29 -12.27 1.67
C ASP A 45 -5.77 -12.67 1.57
N ARG A 46 -6.62 -11.95 2.31
CA ARG A 46 -8.08 -12.12 2.25
C ARG A 46 -8.68 -11.61 0.93
N ALA A 47 -8.06 -10.63 0.28
CA ALA A 47 -8.49 -10.10 -1.00
C ALA A 47 -8.33 -11.17 -2.08
N LYS A 48 -9.26 -11.21 -3.05
CA LYS A 48 -9.25 -12.20 -4.14
C LYS A 48 -8.14 -11.95 -5.17
N GLU A 49 -7.67 -10.72 -5.25
CA GLU A 49 -6.58 -10.30 -6.14
C GLU A 49 -5.88 -9.07 -5.56
N PHE A 50 -4.67 -8.80 -6.04
CA PHE A 50 -3.92 -7.61 -5.65
C PHE A 50 -4.50 -6.34 -6.27
N GLN A 51 -4.81 -5.35 -5.43
CA GLN A 51 -5.09 -3.99 -5.83
C GLN A 51 -4.50 -3.01 -4.81
N TRP A 52 -3.59 -2.15 -5.24
CA TRP A 52 -2.97 -1.16 -4.36
C TRP A 52 -3.80 0.13 -4.33
N HIS A 53 -4.52 0.34 -3.22
CA HIS A 53 -5.40 1.48 -2.96
C HIS A 53 -6.43 1.78 -4.09
N PRO A 54 -7.30 0.82 -4.45
CA PRO A 54 -8.18 0.94 -5.61
C PRO A 54 -9.14 2.13 -5.58
N GLY A 55 -9.61 2.54 -4.39
CA GLY A 55 -10.47 3.72 -4.27
C GLY A 55 -9.74 5.06 -4.47
N LEU A 56 -8.42 5.05 -4.62
CA LEU A 56 -7.56 6.24 -4.81
C LEU A 56 -6.67 6.14 -6.05
N LEU A 57 -6.93 5.18 -6.94
CA LEU A 57 -6.18 4.97 -8.17
C LEU A 57 -6.63 5.95 -9.27
N PHE A 58 -6.52 7.25 -8.99
CA PHE A 58 -6.90 8.30 -9.94
C PHE A 58 -6.03 8.21 -11.21
N PRO A 59 -6.58 8.49 -12.41
CA PRO A 59 -5.81 8.46 -13.66
C PRO A 59 -4.57 9.36 -13.62
N GLU A 60 -4.66 10.50 -12.94
CA GLU A 60 -3.60 11.51 -12.86
C GLU A 60 -2.67 11.32 -11.67
N ALA A 61 -2.95 10.36 -10.78
CA ALA A 61 -2.13 10.13 -9.59
C ALA A 61 -0.80 9.48 -9.96
N THR A 62 0.29 9.98 -9.38
CA THR A 62 1.64 9.46 -9.55
C THR A 62 2.21 8.94 -8.23
N ILE A 63 3.21 8.07 -8.30
CA ILE A 63 3.99 7.71 -7.11
C ILE A 63 4.89 8.88 -6.71
N GLN A 64 5.01 9.13 -5.40
CA GLN A 64 5.79 10.25 -4.85
C GLN A 64 7.25 9.87 -4.58
N VAL A 65 7.69 8.70 -5.03
CA VAL A 65 9.03 8.18 -4.85
C VAL A 65 9.61 7.77 -6.20
N SER A 66 10.95 7.69 -6.28
CA SER A 66 11.62 7.12 -7.45
C SER A 66 11.09 5.71 -7.72
N TYR A 67 10.84 5.39 -8.99
CA TYR A 67 10.46 4.04 -9.40
C TYR A 67 11.58 3.01 -9.18
N LEU A 68 12.81 3.44 -8.91
CA LEU A 68 13.92 2.56 -8.49
C LEU A 68 13.78 2.13 -7.02
N LYS A 69 12.97 2.82 -6.23
CA LYS A 69 12.47 2.33 -4.93
C LYS A 69 11.30 1.35 -5.16
N ASP A 70 11.47 0.42 -6.10
CA ASP A 70 10.51 -0.65 -6.35
C ASP A 70 10.60 -1.76 -5.28
N LEU A 71 10.04 -2.93 -5.57
CA LEU A 71 10.01 -4.04 -4.62
C LEU A 71 11.39 -4.64 -4.31
N VAL A 72 12.37 -4.54 -5.21
CA VAL A 72 13.57 -5.40 -5.15
C VAL A 72 14.87 -4.71 -5.51
N THR A 73 14.84 -3.67 -6.34
CA THR A 73 16.02 -3.10 -7.00
C THR A 73 17.08 -2.61 -5.99
N LEU A 74 16.66 -2.04 -4.86
CA LEU A 74 17.62 -1.56 -3.84
C LEU A 74 18.24 -2.68 -2.99
N ALA A 75 17.69 -3.90 -3.02
CA ALA A 75 18.24 -5.07 -2.35
C ALA A 75 19.00 -5.99 -3.33
N ASP A 76 18.45 -6.15 -4.54
CA ASP A 76 19.01 -6.92 -5.64
C ASP A 76 18.61 -6.27 -6.98
N PRO A 77 19.49 -5.43 -7.58
CA PRO A 77 19.26 -4.81 -8.88
C PRO A 77 19.12 -5.82 -10.04
N THR A 78 19.56 -7.07 -9.85
CA THR A 78 19.49 -8.13 -10.87
C THR A 78 18.17 -8.89 -10.82
N SER A 79 17.36 -8.65 -9.81
CA SER A 79 16.10 -9.34 -9.62
C SER A 79 15.16 -9.16 -10.81
N ARG A 80 14.65 -10.29 -11.31
CA ARG A 80 13.64 -10.34 -12.37
C ARG A 80 12.31 -9.69 -11.98
N TYR A 81 12.11 -9.37 -10.70
CA TYR A 81 10.90 -8.73 -10.19
C TYR A 81 11.02 -7.20 -10.10
N SER A 82 12.08 -6.61 -10.67
CA SER A 82 12.26 -5.15 -10.75
C SER A 82 11.25 -4.49 -11.70
N PHE A 83 10.98 -3.21 -11.48
CA PHE A 83 10.15 -2.37 -12.34
C PHE A 83 10.72 -2.29 -13.77
N LEU A 84 12.05 -2.24 -13.91
CA LEU A 84 12.72 -2.28 -15.21
C LEU A 84 12.47 -3.62 -15.94
N SER A 85 12.53 -4.74 -15.22
CA SER A 85 12.23 -6.06 -15.76
C SER A 85 10.76 -6.19 -16.20
N PHE A 86 9.84 -5.56 -15.47
CA PHE A 86 8.45 -5.43 -15.89
C PHE A 86 8.30 -4.61 -17.18
N LEU A 87 8.93 -3.44 -17.28
CA LEU A 87 8.90 -2.62 -18.49
C LEU A 87 9.49 -3.35 -19.69
N PHE A 88 10.58 -4.08 -19.51
CA PHE A 88 11.19 -4.90 -20.54
C PHE A 88 10.26 -6.05 -20.98
N SER A 89 9.77 -6.84 -20.02
CA SER A 89 8.90 -8.00 -20.27
C SER A 89 7.57 -7.61 -20.93
N THR A 90 7.08 -6.40 -20.66
CA THR A 90 5.84 -5.87 -21.26
C THR A 90 6.10 -5.03 -22.52
N LYS A 91 7.32 -5.04 -23.06
CA LYS A 91 7.73 -4.33 -24.29
C LYS A 91 7.48 -2.81 -24.24
N ARG A 92 7.60 -2.22 -23.05
CA ARG A 92 7.39 -0.80 -22.79
C ARG A 92 8.65 -0.01 -22.48
N LEU A 93 9.78 -0.66 -22.23
CA LEU A 93 11.02 0.00 -21.78
C LEU A 93 11.42 1.20 -22.64
N TYR A 94 11.56 1.04 -23.96
CA TYR A 94 11.91 2.16 -24.84
C TYR A 94 10.87 3.28 -24.80
N ARG A 95 9.57 2.95 -24.79
CA ARG A 95 8.49 3.94 -24.71
C ARG A 95 8.53 4.70 -23.39
N PHE A 96 8.81 4.01 -22.28
CA PHE A 96 8.93 4.61 -20.96
C PHE A 96 10.08 5.63 -20.92
N ILE A 97 11.26 5.24 -21.45
CA ILE A 97 12.42 6.14 -21.57
C ILE A 97 12.09 7.34 -22.46
N THR A 98 11.49 7.11 -23.63
CA THR A 98 11.13 8.19 -24.57
C THR A 98 10.07 9.13 -24.00
N ALA A 99 9.11 8.63 -23.23
CA ALA A 99 8.08 9.45 -22.61
C ALA A 99 8.66 10.44 -21.59
N ASN A 100 9.80 10.10 -20.97
CA ASN A 100 10.55 10.95 -20.03
C ASN A 100 9.65 11.68 -19.03
N LEU A 101 8.66 10.97 -18.49
CA LEU A 101 7.72 11.53 -17.53
C LEU A 101 8.45 11.78 -16.20
N PRO A 102 8.15 12.89 -15.50
CA PRO A 102 8.82 13.21 -14.24
C PRO A 102 8.51 12.19 -13.14
N ARG A 103 7.36 11.51 -13.22
CA ARG A 103 6.92 10.49 -12.26
C ARG A 103 6.14 9.38 -12.94
N VAL A 104 6.16 8.20 -12.34
CA VAL A 104 5.37 7.05 -12.78
C VAL A 104 3.95 7.16 -12.25
N SER A 105 2.95 6.88 -13.10
CA SER A 105 1.55 6.84 -12.66
C SER A 105 1.32 5.72 -11.62
N ARG A 106 0.44 5.95 -10.64
CA ARG A 106 0.05 4.89 -9.70
C ARG A 106 -0.63 3.72 -10.42
N VAL A 107 -1.34 4.00 -11.52
CA VAL A 107 -1.94 2.97 -12.37
C VAL A 107 -0.86 2.03 -12.95
N GLU A 108 0.19 2.57 -13.54
CA GLU A 108 1.29 1.77 -14.09
C GLU A 108 2.07 1.04 -13.00
N PHE A 109 2.32 1.70 -11.86
CA PHE A 109 2.98 1.04 -10.73
C PHE A 109 2.12 -0.09 -10.16
N ASN A 110 0.80 0.07 -10.08
CA ASN A 110 -0.11 -1.01 -9.70
C ASN A 110 -0.10 -2.16 -10.74
N GLN A 111 0.02 -1.88 -12.04
CA GLN A 111 0.20 -2.93 -13.05
C GLN A 111 1.51 -3.70 -12.83
N TYR A 112 2.59 -3.02 -12.46
CA TYR A 112 3.85 -3.66 -12.07
C TYR A 112 3.65 -4.61 -10.88
N LEU A 113 3.02 -4.13 -9.80
CA LEU A 113 2.78 -4.95 -8.61
C LEU A 113 1.91 -6.18 -8.93
N ARG A 114 0.86 -6.01 -9.76
CA ARG A 114 0.03 -7.13 -10.24
C ARG A 114 0.82 -8.11 -11.10
N TRP A 115 1.73 -7.63 -11.94
CA TRP A 115 2.61 -8.47 -12.75
C TRP A 115 3.57 -9.32 -11.90
N VAL A 116 4.11 -8.74 -10.83
CA VAL A 116 4.92 -9.49 -9.85
C VAL A 116 4.06 -10.52 -9.12
N CYS A 117 2.85 -10.15 -8.67
CA CYS A 117 1.92 -11.09 -8.03
C CYS A 117 1.61 -12.31 -8.92
N ALA A 118 1.36 -12.08 -10.22
CA ALA A 118 1.09 -13.16 -11.18
C ALA A 118 2.30 -14.08 -11.44
N SER A 119 3.51 -13.62 -11.10
CA SER A 119 4.77 -14.34 -11.37
C SER A 119 5.32 -15.07 -10.14
N LEU A 120 4.75 -14.86 -8.95
CA LEU A 120 5.23 -15.41 -7.69
C LEU A 120 4.41 -16.63 -7.25
N PRO A 121 5.04 -17.81 -7.06
CA PRO A 121 4.32 -19.04 -6.69
C PRO A 121 4.04 -19.17 -5.18
N ASN A 122 4.58 -18.26 -4.36
CA ASN A 122 4.45 -18.28 -2.90
C ASN A 122 3.35 -17.35 -2.36
N LEU A 123 2.45 -16.89 -3.22
CA LEU A 123 1.32 -16.02 -2.87
C LEU A 123 0.00 -16.77 -2.98
N GLU A 124 -0.88 -16.59 -1.98
CA GLU A 124 -2.23 -17.14 -1.99
C GLU A 124 -3.27 -16.06 -1.63
N PHE A 125 -4.07 -15.67 -2.62
CA PHE A 125 -5.16 -14.71 -2.48
C PHE A 125 -6.49 -15.41 -2.17
N GLY A 126 -7.44 -14.68 -1.57
CA GLY A 126 -8.74 -15.22 -1.14
C GLY A 126 -8.63 -16.16 0.06
N ARG A 127 -7.56 -16.02 0.85
CA ARG A 127 -7.19 -16.90 1.96
C ARG A 127 -7.04 -16.07 3.24
N PRO A 128 -8.14 -15.77 3.95
CA PRO A 128 -8.08 -15.00 5.18
C PRO A 128 -7.37 -15.79 6.28
N VAL A 129 -6.51 -15.10 7.03
CA VAL A 129 -5.92 -15.62 8.27
C VAL A 129 -6.78 -15.13 9.43
N ASP A 130 -7.46 -16.05 10.11
CA ASP A 130 -8.45 -15.71 11.13
C ASP A 130 -7.91 -15.79 12.56
N ALA A 131 -6.84 -16.55 12.76
CA ALA A 131 -6.22 -16.73 14.07
C ALA A 131 -4.73 -17.02 13.93
N LEU A 132 -3.97 -16.53 14.91
CA LEU A 132 -2.59 -16.85 15.17
C LEU A 132 -2.48 -17.33 16.61
N THR A 133 -1.97 -18.54 16.79
CA THR A 133 -1.70 -19.15 18.09
C THR A 133 -0.27 -19.65 18.13
N CYS A 134 0.27 -19.94 19.31
CA CYS A 134 1.58 -20.55 19.48
C CYS A 134 1.48 -21.83 20.30
N ASP A 135 2.30 -22.81 19.96
CA ASP A 135 2.69 -23.91 20.85
C ASP A 135 4.17 -23.74 21.25
N ASP A 136 4.71 -24.69 22.02
CA ASP A 136 6.08 -24.59 22.56
C ASP A 136 7.18 -24.51 21.47
N GLU A 137 6.88 -24.92 20.22
CA GLU A 137 7.88 -25.05 19.15
C GLU A 137 7.55 -24.26 17.88
N SER A 138 6.30 -23.78 17.71
CA SER A 138 5.83 -23.20 16.46
C SER A 138 4.67 -22.21 16.60
N LEU A 139 4.55 -21.36 15.58
CA LEU A 139 3.40 -20.51 15.34
C LEU A 139 2.39 -21.27 14.46
N ILE A 140 1.13 -21.29 14.88
CA ILE A 140 0.03 -21.96 14.18
C ILE A 140 -0.96 -20.90 13.67
N LEU A 141 -1.15 -20.85 12.36
CA LEU A 141 -2.10 -19.99 11.68
C LEU A 141 -3.32 -20.80 11.22
N ARG A 142 -4.52 -20.22 11.41
CA ARG A 142 -5.76 -20.70 10.79
C ARG A 142 -6.04 -19.89 9.53
N VAL A 143 -5.97 -20.54 8.38
CA VAL A 143 -6.15 -19.93 7.05
C VAL A 143 -7.40 -20.51 6.41
N GLY A 144 -8.55 -19.85 6.60
CA GLY A 144 -9.85 -20.46 6.33
C GLY A 144 -10.03 -21.77 7.10
N ASP A 145 -10.21 -22.87 6.36
CA ASP A 145 -10.37 -24.23 6.91
C ASP A 145 -9.05 -25.02 7.06
N GLU A 146 -7.92 -24.40 6.75
CA GLU A 146 -6.59 -25.03 6.83
C GLU A 146 -5.79 -24.53 8.04
N THR A 147 -4.95 -25.43 8.57
CA THR A 147 -3.98 -25.12 9.62
C THR A 147 -2.57 -25.12 9.03
N VAL A 148 -1.86 -24.01 9.23
CA VAL A 148 -0.49 -23.81 8.73
C VAL A 148 0.45 -23.60 9.92
N ARG A 149 1.56 -24.34 9.96
CA ARG A 149 2.62 -24.16 10.96
C ARG A 149 3.79 -23.37 10.40
N THR A 150 4.37 -22.49 11.21
CA THR A 150 5.56 -21.76 10.84
C THR A 150 6.48 -21.42 12.00
N ARG A 151 7.74 -21.12 11.69
CA ARG A 151 8.71 -20.58 12.66
C ARG A 151 8.60 -19.06 12.79
N ASN A 152 8.28 -18.37 11.70
CA ASN A 152 8.28 -16.90 11.65
C ASN A 152 6.99 -16.39 11.00
N VAL A 153 6.41 -15.35 11.57
CA VAL A 153 5.25 -14.64 11.01
C VAL A 153 5.65 -13.22 10.64
N ILE A 154 5.33 -12.80 9.42
CA ILE A 154 5.54 -11.44 8.92
C ILE A 154 4.19 -10.74 8.76
N LEU A 155 3.96 -9.69 9.56
CA LEU A 155 2.70 -8.94 9.54
C LEU A 155 2.79 -7.76 8.56
N GLY A 156 2.09 -7.90 7.43
CA GLY A 156 1.98 -6.88 6.38
C GLY A 156 0.52 -6.55 6.05
N THR A 157 -0.33 -6.44 7.08
CA THR A 157 -1.79 -6.26 6.95
C THR A 157 -2.23 -4.84 6.56
N GLY A 158 -1.28 -3.90 6.49
CA GLY A 158 -1.55 -2.50 6.19
C GLY A 158 -2.17 -1.74 7.36
N LEU A 159 -2.56 -0.48 7.11
CA LEU A 159 -3.15 0.40 8.11
C LEU A 159 -4.67 0.33 8.09
N ALA A 160 -5.29 0.44 9.26
CA ALA A 160 -6.73 0.64 9.38
C ALA A 160 -7.11 2.09 9.02
N HIS A 161 -8.30 2.28 8.45
CA HIS A 161 -8.81 3.62 8.16
C HIS A 161 -9.01 4.42 9.44
N CYS A 162 -8.51 5.65 9.49
CA CYS A 162 -8.72 6.57 10.60
C CYS A 162 -9.93 7.46 10.31
N ILE A 163 -11.04 7.23 11.00
CA ILE A 163 -12.26 8.05 10.89
C ILE A 163 -12.50 8.78 12.22
N PRO A 164 -12.64 10.13 12.22
CA PRO A 164 -12.94 10.91 13.42
C PRO A 164 -14.17 10.37 14.15
N GLN A 165 -14.13 10.33 15.47
CA GLN A 165 -15.20 9.72 16.29
C GLN A 165 -16.58 10.33 16.00
N CYS A 166 -16.65 11.65 15.81
CA CYS A 166 -17.88 12.35 15.47
C CYS A 166 -18.46 11.97 14.10
N ALA A 167 -17.64 11.50 13.16
CA ALA A 167 -18.08 11.11 11.82
C ALA A 167 -18.52 9.65 11.73
N ARG A 168 -18.11 8.79 12.67
CA ARG A 168 -18.40 7.33 12.64
C ARG A 168 -19.89 6.99 12.57
N PRO A 169 -20.80 7.62 13.35
CA PRO A 169 -22.22 7.34 13.27
C PRO A 169 -22.87 7.71 11.93
N HIS A 170 -22.21 8.54 11.13
CA HIS A 170 -22.73 9.06 9.88
C HIS A 170 -22.21 8.30 8.65
N ILE A 171 -21.30 7.33 8.82
CA ILE A 171 -20.77 6.52 7.72
C ILE A 171 -21.93 5.85 6.98
N GLY A 172 -22.00 6.07 5.67
CA GLY A 172 -23.12 5.62 4.86
C GLY A 172 -22.94 6.00 3.40
N ALA A 173 -24.02 6.37 2.71
CA ALA A 173 -23.97 6.76 1.29
C ALA A 173 -23.24 8.11 1.09
N THR A 174 -23.44 9.07 1.98
CA THR A 174 -22.97 10.45 1.84
C THR A 174 -21.70 10.77 2.63
N VAL A 175 -21.36 9.98 3.65
CA VAL A 175 -20.11 10.11 4.43
C VAL A 175 -19.35 8.80 4.33
N PHE A 176 -18.12 8.87 3.83
CA PHE A 176 -17.25 7.71 3.66
C PHE A 176 -15.78 8.15 3.63
N HIS A 177 -14.88 7.21 3.93
CA HIS A 177 -13.45 7.45 3.88
C HIS A 177 -12.96 7.51 2.42
N ALA A 178 -11.98 8.37 2.13
CA ALA A 178 -11.47 8.60 0.77
C ALA A 178 -10.94 7.32 0.09
N SER A 179 -10.47 6.33 0.86
CA SER A 179 -10.08 5.01 0.34
C SER A 179 -11.19 4.26 -0.40
N HIS A 180 -12.44 4.71 -0.33
CA HIS A 180 -13.58 4.17 -1.08
C HIS A 180 -14.05 5.07 -2.23
N TYR A 181 -13.38 6.19 -2.50
CA TYR A 181 -13.88 7.24 -3.38
C TYR A 181 -14.17 6.72 -4.81
N LEU A 182 -13.20 6.14 -5.50
CA LEU A 182 -13.40 5.60 -6.86
C LEU A 182 -14.21 4.29 -6.90
N MET A 183 -14.49 3.69 -5.74
CA MET A 183 -15.32 2.48 -5.64
C MET A 183 -16.80 2.81 -5.41
N ARG A 184 -17.15 4.10 -5.37
CA ARG A 184 -18.50 4.57 -5.10
C ARG A 184 -19.03 5.35 -6.29
N GLU A 185 -20.32 5.18 -6.53
CA GLU A 185 -21.06 6.05 -7.43
C GLU A 185 -21.30 7.38 -6.73
N ILE A 186 -20.57 8.40 -7.16
CA ILE A 186 -20.71 9.77 -6.67
C ILE A 186 -21.29 10.60 -7.81
N ALA A 187 -22.37 11.32 -7.52
CA ALA A 187 -22.96 12.31 -8.42
C ALA A 187 -22.71 13.71 -7.84
N PRO A 188 -21.55 14.34 -8.15
CA PRO A 188 -21.15 15.61 -7.54
C PRO A 188 -21.92 16.82 -8.06
N ALA A 189 -22.44 16.74 -9.28
CA ALA A 189 -23.10 17.84 -9.99
C ALA A 189 -24.12 18.60 -9.13
N GLY A 190 -23.91 19.92 -8.98
CA GLY A 190 -24.82 20.81 -8.26
C GLY A 190 -24.87 20.61 -6.73
N LYS A 191 -24.07 19.71 -6.15
CA LYS A 191 -24.03 19.45 -4.71
C LYS A 191 -22.97 20.27 -4.00
N ARG A 192 -23.14 20.42 -2.69
CA ARG A 192 -22.09 20.91 -1.78
C ARG A 192 -21.32 19.70 -1.26
N ILE A 193 -20.01 19.67 -1.45
CA ILE A 193 -19.15 18.56 -1.05
C ILE A 193 -18.17 19.05 0.01
N VAL A 194 -18.06 18.29 1.10
CA VAL A 194 -17.09 18.55 2.18
C VAL A 194 -16.00 17.50 2.11
N ILE A 195 -14.74 17.94 2.11
CA ILE A 195 -13.55 17.10 2.11
C ILE A 195 -12.79 17.40 3.38
N VAL A 196 -12.58 16.38 4.22
CA VAL A 196 -11.87 16.51 5.50
C VAL A 196 -10.50 15.85 5.38
N GLY A 197 -9.45 16.66 5.46
CA GLY A 197 -8.05 16.23 5.36
C GLY A 197 -7.27 17.05 4.33
N GLY A 198 -6.19 17.69 4.75
CA GLY A 198 -5.33 18.53 3.90
C GLY A 198 -4.00 17.88 3.49
N GLY A 199 -3.97 16.54 3.37
CA GLY A 199 -2.84 15.80 2.81
C GLY A 199 -3.04 15.47 1.33
N GLN A 200 -2.09 14.73 0.75
CA GLN A 200 -2.10 14.30 -0.66
C GLN A 200 -3.46 13.76 -1.12
N THR A 201 -4.05 12.82 -0.37
CA THR A 201 -5.33 12.21 -0.73
C THR A 201 -6.48 13.22 -0.82
N GLY A 202 -6.54 14.19 0.10
CA GLY A 202 -7.57 15.24 0.07
C GLY A 202 -7.42 16.11 -1.17
N ALA A 203 -6.18 16.49 -1.49
CA ALA A 203 -5.86 17.28 -2.68
C ALA A 203 -6.21 16.53 -3.98
N GLU A 204 -5.94 15.22 -4.05
CA GLU A 204 -6.27 14.40 -5.21
C GLU A 204 -7.79 14.30 -5.43
N VAL A 205 -8.57 14.15 -4.35
CA VAL A 205 -10.04 14.16 -4.43
C VAL A 205 -10.57 15.51 -4.92
N VAL A 206 -10.05 16.63 -4.38
CA VAL A 206 -10.43 17.98 -4.84
C VAL A 206 -10.11 18.13 -6.33
N CYS A 207 -8.89 17.79 -6.74
CA CYS A 207 -8.45 17.89 -8.13
C CYS A 207 -9.34 17.06 -9.06
N ASN A 208 -9.67 15.83 -8.66
CA ASN A 208 -10.55 14.96 -9.43
C ASN A 208 -11.97 15.55 -9.60
N LEU A 209 -12.54 16.10 -8.51
CA LEU A 209 -13.86 16.74 -8.57
C LEU A 209 -13.88 17.97 -9.49
N LEU A 210 -12.79 18.75 -9.51
CA LEU A 210 -12.65 19.94 -10.35
C LEU A 210 -12.33 19.60 -11.81
N SER A 211 -11.73 18.43 -12.07
CA SER A 211 -11.31 18.01 -13.41
C SER A 211 -12.47 17.60 -14.32
N ASN A 212 -13.65 17.25 -13.77
CA ASN A 212 -14.82 16.86 -14.56
C ASN A 212 -15.79 18.03 -14.77
N SER A 213 -15.61 18.77 -15.87
CA SER A 213 -16.43 19.94 -16.23
C SER A 213 -17.93 19.64 -16.38
N HIS A 214 -18.30 18.41 -16.70
CA HIS A 214 -19.71 18.00 -16.89
C HIS A 214 -20.42 17.65 -15.58
N ALA A 215 -19.67 17.49 -14.48
CA ALA A 215 -20.22 17.06 -13.19
C ALA A 215 -19.76 17.93 -12.02
N LEU A 216 -19.46 19.21 -12.28
CA LEU A 216 -18.91 20.09 -11.25
C LEU A 216 -19.83 20.21 -10.02
N PRO A 217 -19.27 20.09 -8.80
CA PRO A 217 -19.98 20.46 -7.58
C PRO A 217 -20.43 21.93 -7.62
N ARG A 218 -21.53 22.24 -6.92
CA ARG A 218 -21.92 23.63 -6.68
C ARG A 218 -20.92 24.35 -5.77
N GLU A 219 -20.35 23.61 -4.81
CA GLU A 219 -19.41 24.13 -3.82
C GLU A 219 -18.53 23.00 -3.28
N ILE A 220 -17.25 23.28 -3.07
CA ILE A 220 -16.32 22.39 -2.37
C ILE A 220 -15.82 23.10 -1.12
N LEU A 221 -16.04 22.47 0.03
CA LEU A 221 -15.52 22.89 1.34
C LEU A 221 -14.36 21.95 1.72
N TRP A 222 -13.12 22.42 1.56
CA TRP A 222 -11.93 21.65 1.89
C TRP A 222 -11.37 22.04 3.26
N ILE A 223 -11.49 21.13 4.23
CA ILE A 223 -11.18 21.36 5.64
C ILE A 223 -9.88 20.65 6.01
N SER A 224 -8.96 21.36 6.65
CA SER A 224 -7.71 20.83 7.18
C SER A 224 -7.51 21.26 8.63
N GLN A 225 -6.84 20.43 9.43
CA GLN A 225 -6.36 20.83 10.76
C GLN A 225 -5.09 21.69 10.69
N ARG A 226 -4.44 21.73 9.52
CA ARG A 226 -3.23 22.55 9.29
C ARG A 226 -3.64 23.97 8.93
N SER A 227 -2.80 24.92 9.27
CA SER A 227 -2.98 26.33 8.89
C SER A 227 -2.94 26.56 7.37
N ASN A 228 -2.29 25.66 6.62
CA ASN A 228 -2.19 25.75 5.16
C ASN A 228 -2.04 24.35 4.52
N PHE A 229 -2.19 24.29 3.20
CA PHE A 229 -1.90 23.14 2.34
C PHE A 229 -0.41 23.15 1.96
N LEU A 230 0.40 22.53 2.81
CA LEU A 230 1.86 22.57 2.68
C LEU A 230 2.38 21.53 1.68
N PRO A 231 3.41 21.89 0.88
CA PRO A 231 4.03 20.96 -0.03
C PRO A 231 4.75 19.84 0.72
N LEU A 232 4.88 18.69 0.07
CA LEU A 232 5.82 17.65 0.45
C LEU A 232 7.23 18.18 0.23
N ASP A 233 8.10 18.02 1.21
CA ASP A 233 9.52 18.33 1.06
C ASP A 233 10.22 17.16 0.40
N GLU A 234 10.45 17.32 -0.91
CA GLU A 234 11.13 16.35 -1.76
C GLU A 234 12.57 16.78 -2.07
N SER A 235 13.15 17.68 -1.27
CA SER A 235 14.52 18.12 -1.47
C SER A 235 15.52 16.95 -1.29
N PRO A 236 16.69 17.00 -1.94
CA PRO A 236 17.67 15.92 -1.86
C PRO A 236 18.09 15.56 -0.42
N PHE A 237 18.34 16.56 0.42
CA PHE A 237 18.73 16.35 1.83
C PHE A 237 17.60 15.74 2.66
N THR A 238 16.36 16.19 2.47
CA THR A 238 15.20 15.58 3.15
C THR A 238 14.98 14.14 2.68
N ASN A 239 15.33 13.81 1.42
CA ASN A 239 15.24 12.45 0.92
C ASN A 239 16.28 11.49 1.53
N GLU A 240 17.37 11.99 2.12
CA GLU A 240 18.35 11.16 2.85
C GLU A 240 17.74 10.53 4.11
N LEU A 241 16.64 11.08 4.64
CA LEU A 241 15.88 10.48 5.74
C LEU A 241 15.30 9.10 5.38
N PHE A 242 15.24 8.75 4.10
CA PHE A 242 14.69 7.48 3.61
C PHE A 242 15.78 6.51 3.12
N THR A 243 17.02 6.63 3.63
CA THR A 243 18.10 5.66 3.39
C THR A 243 18.25 4.66 4.55
N PRO A 244 18.90 3.50 4.32
CA PRO A 244 19.19 2.54 5.38
C PRO A 244 19.98 3.14 6.55
N GLU A 245 20.96 4.01 6.28
CA GLU A 245 21.81 4.63 7.30
C GLU A 245 21.01 5.51 8.25
N TYR A 246 20.05 6.29 7.72
CA TYR A 246 19.16 7.09 8.56
C TYR A 246 18.23 6.19 9.39
N SER A 247 17.72 5.10 8.81
CA SER A 247 16.89 4.13 9.54
C SER A 247 17.63 3.52 10.74
N ASP A 248 18.90 3.11 10.54
CA ASP A 248 19.77 2.58 11.59
C ASP A 248 20.07 3.63 12.68
N PHE A 249 20.34 4.87 12.26
CA PHE A 249 20.50 5.99 13.19
C PHE A 249 19.24 6.21 14.02
N PHE A 250 18.09 6.38 13.36
CA PHE A 250 16.81 6.64 14.01
C PHE A 250 16.42 5.50 14.96
N PHE A 251 16.68 4.25 14.59
CA PHE A 251 16.37 3.09 15.44
C PHE A 251 17.09 3.15 16.80
N ARG A 252 18.33 3.64 16.84
CA ARG A 252 19.15 3.73 18.07
C ARG A 252 18.74 4.85 19.02
N LEU A 253 17.91 5.81 18.58
CA LEU A 253 17.51 6.97 19.38
C LEU A 253 16.54 6.64 20.52
N GLY A 254 16.53 7.50 21.54
CA GLY A 254 15.57 7.45 22.63
C GLY A 254 14.14 7.83 22.18
N PRO A 255 13.09 7.43 22.93
CA PRO A 255 11.70 7.72 22.55
C PRO A 255 11.38 9.22 22.37
N GLU A 256 11.95 10.09 23.21
CA GLU A 256 11.73 11.53 23.15
C GLU A 256 12.34 12.15 21.89
N GLU A 257 13.57 11.77 21.56
CA GLU A 257 14.26 12.22 20.34
C GLU A 257 13.53 11.74 19.09
N LYS A 258 13.06 10.49 19.07
CA LYS A 258 12.23 9.96 17.98
C LYS A 258 10.95 10.79 17.80
N ALA A 259 10.26 11.10 18.88
CA ALA A 259 9.04 11.91 18.82
C ALA A 259 9.31 13.33 18.31
N TYR A 260 10.41 13.95 18.76
CA TYR A 260 10.85 15.25 18.29
C TYR A 260 11.14 15.25 16.79
N LEU A 261 11.98 14.32 16.32
CA LEU A 261 12.36 14.23 14.90
C LEU A 261 11.16 13.93 14.00
N LEU A 262 10.25 13.04 14.40
CA LEU A 262 9.02 12.76 13.64
C LEU A 262 8.12 14.00 13.51
N ALA A 263 8.07 14.85 14.53
CA ALA A 263 7.33 16.10 14.48
C ALA A 263 8.00 17.13 13.54
N GLU A 264 9.33 17.25 13.60
CA GLU A 264 10.13 18.16 12.76
C GLU A 264 10.08 17.75 11.28
N GLN A 265 10.23 16.46 10.99
CA GLN A 265 10.34 15.90 9.64
C GLN A 265 8.98 15.57 9.01
N LYS A 266 7.89 16.06 9.60
CA LYS A 266 6.53 15.73 9.17
C LYS A 266 6.31 15.94 7.66
N LEU A 267 6.84 17.04 7.11
CA LEU A 267 6.66 17.37 5.69
C LEU A 267 7.51 16.51 4.74
N ALA A 268 8.41 15.67 5.23
CA ALA A 268 9.12 14.69 4.41
C ALA A 268 8.20 13.56 3.91
N SER A 269 7.07 13.32 4.59
CA SER A 269 6.11 12.25 4.25
C SER A 269 4.65 12.73 4.19
N ASP A 270 4.28 13.69 5.02
CA ASP A 270 2.90 14.15 5.20
C ASP A 270 2.68 15.51 4.51
N GLY A 271 2.98 15.64 3.21
CA GLY A 271 2.73 16.84 2.41
C GLY A 271 1.84 16.59 1.18
N ILE A 272 1.61 17.63 0.38
CA ILE A 272 0.98 17.53 -0.95
C ILE A 272 2.06 17.72 -2.01
N SER A 273 2.07 16.92 -3.08
CA SER A 273 3.06 17.09 -4.14
C SER A 273 3.00 18.52 -4.73
N PRO A 274 4.15 19.20 -4.91
CA PRO A 274 4.18 20.56 -5.46
C PRO A 274 3.46 20.71 -6.80
N ASP A 275 3.57 19.70 -7.67
CA ASP A 275 2.85 19.63 -8.95
C ASP A 275 1.32 19.66 -8.76
N LEU A 276 0.79 18.91 -7.78
CA LEU A 276 -0.64 18.87 -7.51
C LEU A 276 -1.15 20.18 -6.91
N LEU A 277 -0.37 20.82 -6.04
CA LEU A 277 -0.68 22.16 -5.55
C LEU A 277 -0.73 23.18 -6.70
N GLY A 278 0.26 23.14 -7.60
CA GLY A 278 0.29 24.01 -8.78
C GLY A 278 -0.88 23.79 -9.73
N ARG A 279 -1.33 22.53 -9.90
CA ARG A 279 -2.50 22.19 -10.73
C ARG A 279 -3.84 22.58 -10.11
N LEU A 280 -3.91 22.68 -8.79
CA LEU A 280 -5.13 23.06 -8.07
C LEU A 280 -5.39 24.58 -8.09
N TYR A 281 -4.34 25.38 -8.33
CA TYR A 281 -4.40 26.84 -8.43
C TYR A 281 -4.67 27.29 -9.86
#